data_AF-A0AA36M5B2-F1
#
_entry.id   AF-A0AA36M5B2-F1
#
_cell.length_a   1.000
_cell.length_b   1.000
_cell.length_c   1.000
_cell.angle_alpha   90.00
_cell.angle_beta   90.00
_cell.angle_gamma   90.00
#
_symmetry.space_group_name_H-M   'P 1'
#
loop_
_entity.id
_entity.type
_entity.pdbx_description
1 polymer ?
#
loop_
_entity_poly.entity_id
_entity_poly.type
_entity_poly.pdbx_seq_one_letter_code
_entity_poly.pdbx_strand_id
1 'polypeptide(L)'
;MYDTQIVEEAPDQEEQPMEQDSTSQPPAEQPAAAPGAGAAAPQGAAPAQGAPTANAPAQPSAPPKLKNKTISTEIKIEERPPVVYDIDKYTRAEMKMQEADLLEKQKADAKNSVEEYVYDMRDKLSDSFVTEKDAEALCSQLTAVEDWLYDEGEDAEKPVYEQRLAELRKLGDPIIERYREFEARKPAFEAFDGSIIRVRKAYEDYVAGGEAHAHIDSADMEKVINAIEEKKRWIDDVRHRQERRAKTEPPIVFANEIAQKQQAFEAIVMPILNKKKPAPPPQNKETKNEASPPPNGTPAGDNAAPPQQAADNMEVD
;
A
#
# COMPACT_ATOMS: atom_id res chain seq x y z
N MET A 1 1.83 62.59 -26.99
CA MET A 1 0.50 62.26 -26.45
C MET A 1 0.73 61.18 -25.42
N TYR A 2 0.61 61.55 -24.14
CA TYR A 2 0.57 60.61 -23.04
C TYR A 2 -0.79 59.91 -23.09
N ASP A 3 -0.81 58.59 -22.98
CA ASP A 3 -2.05 57.89 -22.69
C ASP A 3 -1.83 56.98 -21.48
N THR A 4 -2.79 57.08 -20.59
CA THR A 4 -2.67 56.95 -19.15
C THR A 4 -3.17 55.58 -18.73
N GLN A 5 -2.41 54.90 -17.87
CA GLN A 5 -2.85 53.72 -17.14
C GLN A 5 -4.05 54.08 -16.26
N ILE A 6 -5.17 53.39 -16.45
CA ILE A 6 -6.27 53.37 -15.48
C ILE A 6 -6.05 52.12 -14.62
N VAL A 7 -5.60 52.36 -13.39
CA VAL A 7 -5.62 51.43 -12.27
C VAL A 7 -6.97 51.62 -11.60
N GLU A 8 -7.78 50.57 -11.54
CA GLU A 8 -9.06 50.55 -10.82
C GLU A 8 -8.79 50.04 -9.39
N GLU A 9 -8.82 50.97 -8.45
CA GLU A 9 -8.59 50.79 -7.01
C GLU A 9 -9.93 50.41 -6.35
N ALA A 10 -9.99 49.23 -5.72
CA ALA A 10 -11.15 48.77 -4.97
C ALA A 10 -11.09 49.35 -3.53
N PRO A 11 -12.22 49.84 -2.96
CA PRO A 11 -12.21 50.46 -1.65
C PRO A 11 -12.15 49.44 -0.49
N ASP A 12 -11.36 49.81 0.52
CA ASP A 12 -11.25 49.20 1.84
C ASP A 12 -12.62 48.94 2.49
N GLN A 13 -12.78 47.75 3.07
CA GLN A 13 -13.81 47.47 4.07
C GLN A 13 -13.17 47.28 5.44
N GLU A 14 -13.59 48.14 6.35
CA GLU A 14 -13.20 48.23 7.76
C GLU A 14 -13.47 46.94 8.55
N GLU A 15 -12.50 46.56 9.38
CA GLU A 15 -12.62 45.59 10.46
C GLU A 15 -13.67 46.02 11.51
N GLN A 16 -14.45 45.05 12.00
CA GLN A 16 -15.05 45.11 13.34
C GLN A 16 -14.93 43.73 14.05
N PRO A 17 -14.81 43.70 15.38
CA PRO A 17 -14.09 42.66 16.12
C PRO A 17 -14.94 41.48 16.63
N MET A 18 -14.20 40.46 17.09
CA MET A 18 -14.56 39.15 17.67
C MET A 18 -15.84 39.05 18.52
N GLU A 19 -16.51 37.89 18.43
CA GLU A 19 -16.97 37.15 19.62
C GLU A 19 -16.74 35.64 19.46
N GLN A 20 -16.18 35.03 20.51
CA GLN A 20 -16.10 33.60 20.75
C GLN A 20 -17.44 33.12 21.32
N ASP A 21 -17.94 31.97 20.87
CA ASP A 21 -18.44 30.97 21.83
C ASP A 21 -18.35 29.54 21.28
N SER A 22 -18.00 28.63 22.18
CA SER A 22 -17.81 27.20 21.97
C SER A 22 -19.08 26.45 22.36
N THR A 23 -19.63 25.57 21.52
CA THR A 23 -20.09 24.24 21.98
C THR A 23 -20.41 23.28 20.83
N SER A 24 -19.90 22.05 20.98
CA SER A 24 -20.06 20.89 20.12
C SER A 24 -21.30 20.05 20.49
N GLN A 25 -22.03 19.50 19.50
CA GLN A 25 -22.29 18.04 19.33
C GLN A 25 -23.30 17.72 18.20
N PRO A 26 -23.28 16.48 17.65
CA PRO A 26 -23.77 16.12 16.30
C PRO A 26 -25.17 15.46 16.26
N PRO A 27 -25.78 15.24 15.08
CA PRO A 27 -26.95 14.38 14.93
C PRO A 27 -26.58 12.96 14.45
N ALA A 28 -27.28 11.96 15.00
CA ALA A 28 -27.19 10.55 14.62
C ALA A 28 -28.38 10.10 13.73
N GLU A 29 -28.04 9.17 12.82
CA GLU A 29 -28.80 8.33 11.88
C GLU A 29 -30.14 7.72 12.39
N GLN A 30 -31.23 7.75 11.59
CA GLN A 30 -31.84 6.68 10.74
C GLN A 30 -32.52 5.51 11.52
N PRO A 31 -33.46 4.66 10.96
CA PRO A 31 -33.59 4.21 9.55
C PRO A 31 -35.01 3.89 8.98
N ALA A 32 -35.05 3.63 7.66
CA ALA A 32 -35.74 2.59 6.82
C ALA A 32 -37.25 2.24 7.05
N ALA A 33 -38.09 1.77 6.10
CA ALA A 33 -37.94 1.13 4.79
C ALA A 33 -39.26 1.21 3.96
N ALA A 34 -39.17 0.90 2.66
CA ALA A 34 -40.21 0.82 1.60
C ALA A 34 -41.04 -0.51 1.66
N PRO A 35 -41.72 -1.06 0.62
CA PRO A 35 -42.08 -0.59 -0.76
C PRO A 35 -43.48 -1.04 -1.34
N GLY A 36 -43.77 -0.59 -2.58
CA GLY A 36 -44.51 -1.33 -3.65
C GLY A 36 -46.05 -1.18 -3.70
N ALA A 37 -46.78 -1.34 -4.81
CA ALA A 37 -46.57 -1.46 -6.26
C ALA A 37 -47.98 -1.49 -6.92
N GLY A 38 -48.11 -1.17 -8.22
CA GLY A 38 -49.10 -1.85 -9.09
C GLY A 38 -50.39 -1.11 -9.54
N ALA A 39 -50.32 -0.52 -10.75
CA ALA A 39 -51.16 -0.77 -11.94
C ALA A 39 -52.71 -0.70 -11.96
N ALA A 40 -53.17 0.12 -12.93
CA ALA A 40 -54.19 -0.14 -13.98
C ALA A 40 -55.71 0.10 -13.74
N ALA A 41 -56.30 0.71 -14.79
CA ALA A 41 -57.69 1.12 -15.09
C ALA A 41 -58.69 -0.10 -15.19
N PRO A 42 -60.02 0.02 -15.47
CA PRO A 42 -60.67 0.92 -16.44
C PRO A 42 -62.15 1.39 -16.19
N GLN A 43 -62.58 2.31 -17.07
CA GLN A 43 -63.90 2.62 -17.69
C GLN A 43 -65.24 2.11 -17.09
N GLY A 44 -66.25 3.01 -17.14
CA GLY A 44 -67.51 2.70 -17.85
C GLY A 44 -68.86 2.96 -17.16
N ALA A 45 -69.56 3.99 -17.66
CA ALA A 45 -71.00 4.05 -17.96
C ALA A 45 -72.10 4.08 -16.86
N ALA A 46 -73.05 4.99 -17.11
CA ALA A 46 -74.40 5.24 -16.55
C ALA A 46 -75.34 4.00 -16.66
N PRO A 47 -76.69 4.00 -16.34
CA PRO A 47 -77.68 5.08 -16.58
C PRO A 47 -78.95 5.13 -15.68
N ALA A 48 -79.90 6.01 -16.09
CA ALA A 48 -81.36 5.79 -16.12
C ALA A 48 -82.13 5.77 -14.77
N GLN A 49 -83.40 6.19 -14.60
CA GLN A 49 -84.62 6.55 -15.36
C GLN A 49 -85.54 7.23 -14.29
N GLY A 50 -86.60 8.00 -14.51
CA GLY A 50 -87.49 8.24 -15.65
C GLY A 50 -88.90 8.54 -15.12
N ALA A 51 -89.51 9.64 -15.61
CA ALA A 51 -90.92 9.79 -16.04
C ALA A 51 -92.07 9.64 -14.99
N PRO A 52 -93.30 10.19 -15.21
CA PRO A 52 -93.96 10.44 -16.50
C PRO A 52 -94.78 11.75 -16.70
N THR A 53 -95.04 12.00 -17.99
CA THR A 53 -96.15 12.65 -18.75
C THR A 53 -97.49 12.95 -18.06
N ALA A 54 -98.44 13.79 -18.52
CA ALA A 54 -98.60 14.81 -19.57
C ALA A 54 -100.04 15.40 -19.47
N ASN A 55 -100.26 16.70 -19.76
CA ASN A 55 -101.36 17.22 -20.62
C ASN A 55 -101.28 18.75 -20.82
N ALA A 56 -101.66 19.21 -22.02
CA ALA A 56 -101.52 20.55 -22.61
C ALA A 56 -102.56 21.61 -22.12
N PRO A 57 -102.53 22.90 -22.53
CA PRO A 57 -101.57 23.62 -23.40
C PRO A 57 -101.04 24.97 -22.86
N ALA A 58 -99.74 25.24 -23.06
CA ALA A 58 -99.19 26.58 -23.24
C ALA A 58 -97.93 26.47 -24.15
N GLN A 59 -97.74 27.46 -25.02
CA GLN A 59 -97.00 27.40 -26.29
C GLN A 59 -95.53 26.89 -26.24
N PRO A 60 -95.04 26.24 -27.32
CA PRO A 60 -93.77 25.53 -27.31
C PRO A 60 -92.56 26.46 -27.51
N SER A 61 -91.93 26.88 -26.41
CA SER A 61 -90.57 27.43 -26.44
C SER A 61 -89.57 26.28 -26.26
N ALA A 62 -88.80 25.98 -27.31
CA ALA A 62 -87.78 24.93 -27.30
C ALA A 62 -86.77 25.11 -26.14
N PRO A 63 -86.38 24.04 -25.42
CA PRO A 63 -85.44 24.15 -24.31
C PRO A 63 -84.03 24.51 -24.81
N PRO A 64 -83.30 25.41 -24.13
CA PRO A 64 -81.98 25.82 -24.56
C PRO A 64 -81.01 24.64 -24.46
N LYS A 65 -80.34 24.33 -25.58
CA LYS A 65 -79.26 23.35 -25.66
C LYS A 65 -78.20 23.65 -24.59
N LEU A 66 -77.82 22.67 -23.76
CA LEU A 66 -76.62 22.79 -22.91
C LEU A 66 -75.42 23.02 -23.83
N LYS A 67 -74.88 24.24 -23.78
CA LYS A 67 -73.64 24.59 -24.47
C LYS A 67 -72.50 24.16 -23.56
N ASN A 68 -71.86 23.03 -23.84
CA ASN A 68 -70.58 22.70 -23.21
C ASN A 68 -69.58 23.79 -23.61
N LYS A 69 -69.18 24.61 -22.64
CA LYS A 69 -68.17 25.63 -22.86
C LYS A 69 -66.81 24.98 -22.61
N THR A 70 -66.19 24.47 -23.67
CA THR A 70 -64.78 24.09 -23.63
C THR A 70 -63.97 25.35 -23.41
N ILE A 71 -63.39 25.51 -22.21
CA ILE A 71 -62.46 26.60 -21.93
C ILE A 71 -61.10 26.13 -22.45
N SER A 72 -60.73 26.64 -23.62
CA SER A 72 -59.39 26.46 -24.16
C SER A 72 -58.45 27.39 -23.40
N THR A 73 -57.78 26.87 -22.37
CA THR A 73 -56.72 27.60 -21.69
C THR A 73 -55.43 27.44 -22.48
N GLU A 74 -54.91 28.54 -23.00
CA GLU A 74 -53.62 28.56 -23.68
C GLU A 74 -52.51 28.32 -22.65
N ILE A 75 -51.90 27.14 -22.71
CA ILE A 75 -50.75 26.82 -21.86
C ILE A 75 -49.54 27.51 -22.51
N LYS A 76 -48.96 28.48 -21.81
CA LYS A 76 -47.72 29.11 -22.25
C LYS A 76 -46.58 28.10 -22.09
N ILE A 77 -46.21 27.45 -23.18
CA ILE A 77 -45.07 26.53 -23.24
C ILE A 77 -43.83 27.38 -23.47
N GLU A 78 -43.01 27.56 -22.43
CA GLU A 78 -41.68 28.15 -22.56
C GLU A 78 -40.67 27.02 -22.79
N GLU A 79 -40.24 26.85 -24.03
CA GLU A 79 -39.12 25.96 -24.35
C GLU A 79 -37.81 26.64 -23.94
N ARG A 80 -37.09 26.04 -22.97
CA ARG A 80 -35.69 26.38 -22.73
C ARG A 80 -34.82 25.33 -23.41
N PRO A 81 -33.83 25.74 -24.23
CA PRO A 81 -32.85 24.80 -24.75
C PRO A 81 -32.11 24.13 -23.58
N PRO A 82 -31.68 22.87 -23.72
CA PRO A 82 -30.87 22.22 -22.70
C PRO A 82 -29.59 23.04 -22.48
N VAL A 83 -29.28 23.32 -21.22
CA VAL A 83 -28.03 23.98 -20.86
C VAL A 83 -26.89 23.03 -21.23
N VAL A 84 -26.12 23.37 -22.26
CA VAL A 84 -24.89 22.67 -22.59
C VAL A 84 -23.77 23.28 -21.78
N TYR A 85 -23.31 22.57 -20.77
CA TYR A 85 -22.11 22.96 -20.02
C TYR A 85 -20.87 22.61 -20.83
N ASP A 86 -19.90 23.53 -20.86
CA ASP A 86 -18.57 23.26 -21.40
C ASP A 86 -17.78 22.43 -20.38
N ILE A 87 -18.04 21.12 -20.36
CA ILE A 87 -17.45 20.18 -19.40
C ILE A 87 -15.92 20.26 -19.47
N ASP A 88 -15.34 20.34 -20.67
CA ASP A 88 -13.89 20.39 -20.84
C ASP A 88 -13.27 21.65 -20.23
N LYS A 89 -13.96 22.81 -20.33
CA LYS A 89 -13.52 24.04 -19.67
C LYS A 89 -13.54 23.89 -18.15
N TYR A 90 -14.62 23.33 -17.58
CA TYR A 90 -14.72 23.15 -16.13
C TYR A 90 -13.74 22.09 -15.62
N THR A 91 -13.52 21.00 -16.36
CA THR A 91 -12.50 20.00 -16.04
C THR A 91 -11.10 20.60 -16.08
N ARG A 92 -10.77 21.43 -17.07
CA ARG A 92 -9.46 22.14 -17.11
C ARG A 92 -9.30 23.13 -15.97
N ALA A 93 -10.36 23.84 -15.60
CA ALA A 93 -10.34 24.75 -14.46
C ALA A 93 -10.09 23.98 -13.14
N GLU A 94 -10.81 22.87 -12.95
CA GLU A 94 -10.63 21.98 -11.80
C GLU A 94 -9.22 21.41 -11.72
N MET A 95 -8.67 20.89 -12.82
CA MET A 95 -7.29 20.39 -12.86
C MET A 95 -6.27 21.48 -12.50
N LYS A 96 -6.48 22.73 -12.95
CA LYS A 96 -5.60 23.84 -12.60
C LYS A 96 -5.67 24.19 -11.11
N MET A 97 -6.86 24.13 -10.51
CA MET A 97 -7.02 24.33 -9.06
C MET A 97 -6.34 23.21 -8.28
N GLN A 98 -6.54 21.96 -8.68
CA GLN A 98 -5.87 20.79 -8.07
C GLN A 98 -4.34 20.86 -8.17
N GLU A 99 -3.80 21.31 -9.31
CA GLU A 99 -2.35 21.47 -9.48
C GLU A 99 -1.79 22.57 -8.58
N ALA A 100 -2.51 23.70 -8.44
CA ALA A 100 -2.12 24.77 -7.55
C ALA A 100 -2.14 24.32 -6.07
N ASP A 101 -3.22 23.64 -5.64
CA ASP A 101 -3.33 23.08 -4.29
C ASP A 101 -2.23 22.06 -4.01
N LEU A 102 -1.89 21.23 -5.00
CA LEU A 102 -0.81 20.26 -4.88
C LEU A 102 0.56 20.94 -4.75
N LEU A 103 0.82 21.99 -5.52
CA LEU A 103 2.09 22.72 -5.46
C LEU A 103 2.27 23.39 -4.11
N GLU A 104 1.23 24.03 -3.59
CA GLU A 104 1.25 24.66 -2.27
C GLU A 104 1.46 23.61 -1.16
N LYS A 105 0.75 22.48 -1.24
CA LYS A 105 0.96 21.37 -0.31
C LYS A 105 2.39 20.85 -0.36
N GLN A 106 2.96 20.65 -1.55
CA GLN A 106 4.33 20.16 -1.68
C GLN A 106 5.36 21.17 -1.16
N LYS A 107 5.11 22.48 -1.32
CA LYS A 107 5.95 23.54 -0.75
C LYS A 107 5.90 23.48 0.78
N ALA A 108 4.70 23.39 1.37
CA ALA A 108 4.51 23.23 2.81
C ALA A 108 5.17 21.95 3.35
N ASP A 109 5.01 20.81 2.68
CA ASP A 109 5.64 19.54 3.05
C ASP A 109 7.17 19.63 3.00
N ALA A 110 7.74 20.32 2.00
CA ALA A 110 9.17 20.55 1.89
C ALA A 110 9.71 21.44 3.01
N LYS A 111 8.97 22.50 3.37
CA LYS A 111 9.28 23.38 4.51
C LYS A 111 9.28 22.58 5.82
N ASN A 112 8.21 21.84 6.08
CA ASN A 112 8.09 20.99 7.27
C ASN A 112 9.20 19.93 7.35
N SER A 113 9.62 19.37 6.20
CA SER A 113 10.72 18.39 6.15
C SER A 113 12.06 19.01 6.57
N VAL A 114 12.31 20.28 6.26
CA VAL A 114 13.50 21.02 6.71
C VAL A 114 13.41 21.27 8.23
N GLU A 115 12.27 21.75 8.71
CA GLU A 115 12.03 22.01 10.14
C GLU A 115 12.24 20.75 10.98
N GLU A 116 11.59 19.65 10.60
CA GLU A 116 11.72 18.37 11.28
C GLU A 116 13.17 17.90 11.34
N TYR A 117 13.90 18.00 10.22
CA TYR A 117 15.32 17.63 10.17
C TYR A 117 16.17 18.51 11.10
N VAL A 118 15.89 19.81 11.17
CA VAL A 118 16.64 20.72 12.04
C VAL A 118 16.45 20.36 13.51
N TYR A 119 15.21 20.09 13.94
CA TYR A 119 14.92 19.69 15.31
C TYR A 119 15.48 18.30 15.65
N ASP A 120 15.26 17.30 14.80
CA ASP A 120 15.73 15.94 15.00
C ASP A 120 17.26 15.85 15.05
N MET A 121 17.95 16.60 14.18
CA MET A 121 19.41 16.56 14.14
C MET A 121 20.04 17.29 15.34
N ARG A 122 19.43 18.36 15.87
CA ARG A 122 19.92 19.02 17.10
C ARG A 122 19.92 18.09 18.30
N ASP A 123 18.90 17.25 18.45
CA ASP A 123 18.82 16.27 19.54
C ASP A 123 19.92 15.20 19.42
N LYS A 124 20.08 14.66 18.21
CA LYS A 124 21.03 13.59 17.87
C LYS A 124 22.50 14.02 17.83
N LEU A 125 22.80 15.32 17.77
CA LEU A 125 24.18 15.84 17.78
C LEU A 125 24.90 15.69 19.12
N SER A 126 24.17 15.33 20.19
CA SER A 126 24.74 15.08 21.52
C SER A 126 25.48 13.74 21.65
N ASP A 127 25.46 12.89 20.62
CA ASP A 127 25.95 11.52 20.65
C ASP A 127 27.46 11.35 20.33
N SER A 128 28.04 10.25 20.83
CA SER A 128 29.49 9.94 20.72
C SER A 128 29.99 9.51 19.32
N PHE A 129 29.21 9.73 18.25
CA PHE A 129 29.50 9.26 16.88
C PHE A 129 29.93 10.38 15.91
N VAL A 130 30.04 11.60 16.42
CA VAL A 130 30.46 12.79 15.68
C VAL A 130 31.77 13.33 16.25
N THR A 131 32.61 13.93 15.41
CA THR A 131 33.78 14.68 15.90
C THR A 131 33.31 16.04 16.39
N GLU A 132 33.98 16.63 17.38
CA GLU A 132 33.62 17.96 17.90
C GLU A 132 33.57 19.01 16.77
N LYS A 133 34.54 18.97 15.85
CA LYS A 133 34.58 19.83 14.67
C LYS A 133 33.38 19.64 13.73
N ASP A 134 33.00 18.40 13.44
CA ASP A 134 31.87 18.13 12.54
C ASP A 134 30.53 18.47 13.23
N ALA A 135 30.44 18.28 14.55
CA ALA A 135 29.28 18.65 15.35
C ALA A 135 29.08 20.16 15.38
N GLU A 136 30.15 20.92 15.62
CA GLU A 136 30.13 22.38 15.56
C GLU A 136 29.75 22.89 14.16
N ALA A 137 30.32 22.30 13.10
CA ALA A 137 30.01 22.67 11.73
C ALA A 137 28.54 22.39 11.38
N LEU A 138 28.00 21.24 11.78
CA LEU A 138 26.60 20.90 11.56
C LEU A 138 25.67 21.78 12.40
N CYS A 139 25.98 22.00 13.69
CA CYS A 139 25.20 22.87 14.57
C CYS A 139 25.11 24.32 14.02
N SER A 140 26.23 24.84 13.51
CA SER A 140 26.27 26.15 12.87
C SER A 140 25.41 26.20 11.60
N GLN A 141 25.39 25.13 10.79
CA GLN A 141 24.52 25.08 9.60
C GLN A 141 23.05 24.92 9.96
N LEU A 142 22.72 24.11 10.96
CA LEU A 142 21.35 23.94 11.43
C LEU A 142 20.79 25.28 11.94
N THR A 143 21.57 26.02 12.73
CA THR A 143 21.18 27.36 13.20
C THR A 143 21.01 28.33 12.02
N ALA A 144 21.93 28.34 11.05
CA ALA A 144 21.81 29.21 9.88
C ALA A 144 20.58 28.89 9.00
N VAL A 145 20.20 27.62 8.89
CA VAL A 145 18.99 27.21 8.16
C VAL A 145 17.73 27.53 8.96
N GLU A 146 17.76 27.40 10.29
CA GLU A 146 16.67 27.82 11.18
C GLU A 146 16.41 29.32 11.08
N ASP A 147 17.45 30.15 11.20
CA ASP A 147 17.36 31.61 11.06
C ASP A 147 16.84 31.98 9.66
N TRP A 148 17.38 31.34 8.61
CA TRP A 148 16.91 31.55 7.24
C TRP A 148 15.42 31.24 7.08
N LEU A 149 14.92 30.19 7.74
CA LEU A 149 13.53 29.79 7.63
C LEU A 149 12.55 30.81 8.21
N TYR A 150 12.98 31.55 9.25
CA TYR A 150 12.20 32.64 9.85
C TYR A 150 12.34 33.97 9.11
N ASP A 151 13.38 34.15 8.30
CA ASP A 151 13.64 35.35 7.52
C ASP A 151 13.27 35.15 6.03
N GLU A 152 14.27 34.96 5.15
CA GLU A 152 14.11 34.88 3.69
C GLU A 152 13.43 33.59 3.20
N GLY A 153 13.37 32.59 4.07
CA GLY A 153 12.88 31.25 3.80
C GLY A 153 11.39 31.06 4.06
N GLU A 154 10.64 32.07 4.50
CA GLU A 154 9.21 31.93 4.77
C GLU A 154 8.42 31.57 3.49
N ASP A 155 8.74 32.25 2.38
CA ASP A 155 8.06 32.14 1.09
C ASP A 155 8.88 31.49 -0.03
N ALA A 156 9.98 30.82 0.32
CA ALA A 156 10.88 30.23 -0.67
C ALA A 156 10.21 29.17 -1.56
N GLU A 157 10.73 28.99 -2.77
CA GLU A 157 10.27 27.96 -3.69
C GLU A 157 10.65 26.56 -3.21
N LYS A 158 9.80 25.57 -3.46
CA LYS A 158 10.05 24.14 -3.13
C LYS A 158 11.50 23.66 -3.38
N PRO A 159 12.10 23.86 -4.57
CA PRO A 159 13.47 23.39 -4.84
C PRO A 159 14.54 24.01 -3.91
N VAL A 160 14.29 25.21 -3.36
CA VAL A 160 15.20 25.85 -2.41
C VAL A 160 15.21 25.10 -1.08
N TYR A 161 14.03 24.73 -0.55
CA TYR A 161 13.92 23.89 0.64
C TYR A 161 14.60 22.53 0.44
N GLU A 162 14.35 21.87 -0.71
CA GLU A 162 14.98 20.58 -1.03
C GLU A 162 16.51 20.69 -1.11
N GLN A 163 17.03 21.76 -1.71
CA GLN A 163 18.47 22.00 -1.78
C GLN A 163 19.08 22.19 -0.39
N ARG A 164 18.46 23.01 0.46
CA ARG A 164 18.93 23.23 1.84
C ARG A 164 18.91 21.94 2.65
N LEU A 165 17.83 21.17 2.55
CA LEU A 165 17.73 19.87 3.18
C LEU A 165 18.84 18.92 2.68
N ALA A 166 19.11 18.90 1.38
CA ALA A 166 20.17 18.08 0.82
C ALA A 166 21.58 18.51 1.29
N GLU A 167 21.81 19.81 1.50
CA GLU A 167 23.05 20.33 2.09
C GLU A 167 23.23 19.86 3.53
N LEU A 168 22.18 19.96 4.35
CA LEU A 168 22.19 19.46 5.73
C LEU A 168 22.41 17.94 5.79
N ARG A 169 21.68 17.18 4.96
CA ARG A 169 21.78 15.71 4.88
C ARG A 169 23.16 15.21 4.50
N LYS A 170 23.90 15.93 3.63
CA LYS A 170 25.29 15.55 3.29
C LYS A 170 26.21 15.46 4.51
N LEU A 171 25.94 16.27 5.54
CA LEU A 171 26.73 16.29 6.78
C LEU A 171 26.11 15.42 7.88
N GLY A 172 24.79 15.45 8.03
CA GLY A 172 24.09 14.71 9.07
C GLY A 172 23.89 13.23 8.77
N ASP A 173 23.59 12.84 7.53
CA ASP A 173 23.31 11.44 7.18
C ASP A 173 24.49 10.50 7.51
N PRO A 174 25.76 10.85 7.24
CA PRO A 174 26.90 10.03 7.67
C PRO A 174 26.99 9.82 9.19
N ILE A 175 26.53 10.78 10.00
CA ILE A 175 26.54 10.70 11.47
C ILE A 175 25.45 9.74 11.93
N ILE A 176 24.22 9.93 11.41
CA ILE A 176 23.07 9.07 11.70
C ILE A 176 23.37 7.63 11.25
N GLU A 177 23.99 7.45 10.08
CA GLU A 177 24.38 6.15 9.56
C GLU A 177 25.37 5.45 10.50
N ARG A 178 26.40 6.15 10.99
CA ARG A 178 27.37 5.56 11.93
C ARG A 178 26.71 5.08 13.22
N TYR A 179 25.76 5.85 13.76
CA TYR A 179 24.97 5.46 14.92
C TYR A 179 24.13 4.22 14.63
N ARG A 180 23.31 4.27 13.57
CA ARG A 180 22.44 3.17 13.15
C ARG A 180 23.21 1.88 12.91
N GLU A 181 24.35 1.98 12.23
CA GLU A 181 25.24 0.85 11.97
C GLU A 181 25.90 0.33 13.25
N PHE A 182 26.23 1.20 14.20
CA PHE A 182 26.73 0.76 15.50
C PHE A 182 25.69 -0.10 16.23
N GLU A 183 24.43 0.33 16.27
CA GLU A 183 23.35 -0.45 16.90
C GLU A 183 23.03 -1.73 16.12
N ALA A 184 22.92 -1.66 14.80
CA ALA A 184 22.53 -2.77 13.94
C ALA A 184 23.60 -3.88 13.84
N ARG A 185 24.88 -3.56 14.01
CA ARG A 185 25.96 -4.55 13.87
C ARG A 185 25.99 -5.57 14.99
N LYS A 186 25.69 -5.18 16.23
CA LYS A 186 25.66 -6.13 17.35
C LYS A 186 24.72 -7.32 17.09
N PRO A 187 23.41 -7.11 16.79
CA PRO A 187 22.52 -8.21 16.47
C PRO A 187 22.90 -8.93 15.17
N ALA A 188 23.48 -8.24 14.18
CA ALA A 188 23.95 -8.89 12.95
C ALA A 188 25.10 -9.89 13.22
N PHE A 189 26.05 -9.53 14.08
CA PHE A 189 27.11 -10.44 14.52
C PHE A 189 26.54 -11.60 15.35
N GLU A 190 25.63 -11.33 16.29
CA GLU A 190 25.01 -12.37 17.12
C GLU A 190 24.21 -13.38 16.26
N ALA A 191 23.49 -12.90 15.24
CA ALA A 191 22.78 -13.74 14.29
C ALA A 191 23.74 -14.65 13.50
N PHE A 192 24.85 -14.11 13.01
CA PHE A 192 25.84 -14.89 12.27
C PHE A 192 26.58 -15.88 13.17
N ASP A 193 26.98 -15.47 14.38
CA ASP A 193 27.56 -16.38 15.38
C ASP A 193 26.59 -17.52 15.73
N GLY A 194 25.30 -17.21 15.90
CA GLY A 194 24.25 -18.20 16.12
C GLY A 194 24.13 -19.21 14.97
N SER A 195 24.24 -18.75 13.73
CA SER A 195 24.24 -19.62 12.55
C SER A 195 25.46 -20.55 12.53
N ILE A 196 26.65 -20.01 12.80
CA ILE A 196 27.89 -20.80 12.90
C ILE A 196 27.81 -21.85 14.02
N ILE A 197 27.31 -21.47 15.20
CA ILE A 197 27.14 -22.39 16.34
C ILE A 197 26.18 -23.52 15.99
N ARG A 198 25.04 -23.20 15.36
CA ARG A 198 24.06 -24.21 14.93
C ARG A 198 24.68 -25.23 13.98
N VAL A 199 25.41 -24.75 12.98
CA VAL A 199 26.08 -25.61 11.99
C VAL A 199 27.20 -26.43 12.63
N ARG A 200 28.00 -25.82 13.51
CA ARG A 200 29.07 -26.51 14.23
C ARG A 200 28.53 -27.65 15.09
N LYS A 201 27.41 -27.42 15.80
CA LYS A 201 26.74 -28.48 16.56
C LYS A 201 26.31 -29.65 15.67
N ALA A 202 25.73 -29.37 14.50
CA ALA A 202 25.34 -30.41 13.55
C ALA A 202 26.55 -31.24 13.06
N TYR A 203 27.70 -30.61 12.86
CA TYR A 203 28.96 -31.29 12.52
C TYR A 203 29.51 -32.12 13.70
N GLU A 204 29.49 -31.59 14.92
CA GLU A 204 29.92 -32.33 16.12
C GLU A 204 29.05 -33.56 16.35
N ASP A 205 27.73 -33.45 16.17
CA ASP A 205 26.79 -34.58 16.24
C ASP A 205 27.10 -35.64 15.16
N TYR A 206 27.49 -35.22 13.94
CA TYR A 206 27.93 -36.14 12.89
C TYR A 206 29.20 -36.91 13.29
N VAL A 207 30.22 -36.20 13.81
CA VAL A 207 31.48 -36.81 14.25
C VAL A 207 31.26 -37.75 15.45
N ALA A 208 30.29 -37.45 16.31
CA ALA A 208 29.89 -38.30 17.42
C ALA A 208 29.06 -39.54 16.98
N GLY A 209 28.75 -39.69 15.69
CA GLY A 209 28.01 -40.83 15.15
C GLY A 209 26.48 -40.67 15.19
N GLY A 210 25.97 -39.44 15.23
CA GLY A 210 24.54 -39.16 15.25
C GLY A 210 23.81 -39.58 13.97
N GLU A 211 22.64 -40.23 14.12
CA GLU A 211 21.86 -40.78 13.00
C GLU A 211 21.31 -39.73 12.02
N ALA A 212 21.17 -38.47 12.45
CA ALA A 212 20.55 -37.40 11.67
C ALA A 212 21.35 -37.00 10.41
N HIS A 213 22.69 -37.10 10.48
CA HIS A 213 23.59 -36.70 9.40
C HIS A 213 24.48 -37.85 8.91
N ALA A 214 24.31 -39.07 9.43
CA ALA A 214 25.16 -40.23 9.13
C ALA A 214 25.16 -40.64 7.64
N HIS A 215 24.12 -40.26 6.87
CA HIS A 215 24.05 -40.51 5.42
C HIS A 215 24.79 -39.48 4.57
N ILE A 216 25.36 -38.43 5.18
CA ILE A 216 26.11 -37.41 4.47
C ILE A 216 27.55 -37.87 4.29
N ASP A 217 28.09 -37.67 3.08
CA ASP A 217 29.44 -38.05 2.73
C ASP A 217 30.48 -37.20 3.50
N SER A 218 31.62 -37.83 3.82
CA SER A 218 32.72 -37.19 4.54
C SER A 218 33.25 -35.95 3.81
N ALA A 219 33.30 -35.95 2.47
CA ALA A 219 33.80 -34.80 1.71
C ALA A 219 32.85 -33.60 1.79
N ASP A 220 31.54 -33.83 1.96
CA ASP A 220 30.59 -32.76 2.16
C ASP A 220 30.66 -32.19 3.58
N MET A 221 30.87 -33.03 4.60
CA MET A 221 31.12 -32.58 5.97
C MET A 221 32.45 -31.83 6.11
N GLU A 222 33.46 -32.19 5.34
CA GLU A 222 34.72 -31.45 5.25
C GLU A 222 34.51 -30.03 4.69
N LYS A 223 33.64 -29.85 3.69
CA LYS A 223 33.25 -28.50 3.22
C LYS A 223 32.57 -27.69 4.31
N VAL A 224 31.70 -28.32 5.12
CA VAL A 224 30.98 -27.65 6.20
C VAL A 224 31.95 -27.14 7.28
N ILE A 225 32.89 -27.97 7.75
CA ILE A 225 33.86 -27.52 8.77
C ILE A 225 34.82 -26.47 8.22
N ASN A 226 35.28 -26.60 6.98
CA ASN A 226 36.13 -25.58 6.34
C ASN A 226 35.40 -24.24 6.21
N ALA A 227 34.12 -24.25 5.82
CA ALA A 227 33.28 -23.04 5.76
C ALA A 227 33.08 -22.40 7.15
N ILE A 228 32.85 -23.22 8.19
CA ILE A 228 32.77 -22.74 9.58
C ILE A 228 34.06 -22.02 9.98
N GLU A 229 35.22 -22.65 9.76
CA GLU A 229 36.50 -22.10 10.19
C GLU A 229 36.87 -20.82 9.44
N GLU A 230 36.64 -20.78 8.13
CA GLU A 230 36.85 -19.60 7.31
C GLU A 230 35.98 -18.43 7.79
N LYS A 231 34.67 -18.66 7.98
CA LYS A 231 33.75 -17.59 8.37
C LYS A 231 33.93 -17.16 9.82
N LYS A 232 34.26 -18.07 10.73
CA LYS A 232 34.60 -17.72 12.12
C LYS A 232 35.84 -16.82 12.18
N ARG A 233 36.91 -17.17 11.46
CA ARG A 233 38.11 -16.33 11.35
C ARG A 233 37.78 -14.96 10.79
N TRP A 234 36.91 -14.89 9.79
CA TRP A 234 36.46 -13.62 9.22
C TRP A 234 35.69 -12.76 10.22
N ILE A 235 34.72 -13.33 10.97
CA ILE A 235 33.98 -12.60 12.01
C ILE A 235 34.94 -12.07 13.07
N ASP A 236 35.84 -12.91 13.57
CA ASP A 236 36.79 -12.55 14.62
C ASP A 236 37.73 -11.43 14.15
N ASP A 237 38.28 -11.52 12.93
CA ASP A 237 39.12 -10.49 12.32
C ASP A 237 38.38 -9.16 12.16
N VAL A 238 37.17 -9.20 11.60
CA VAL A 238 36.37 -8.00 11.34
C VAL A 238 35.93 -7.34 12.64
N ARG A 239 35.51 -8.13 13.64
CA ARG A 239 35.17 -7.62 14.98
C ARG A 239 36.37 -6.93 15.62
N HIS A 240 37.53 -7.57 15.57
CA HIS A 240 38.75 -7.00 16.12
C HIS A 240 39.19 -5.71 15.43
N ARG A 241 39.15 -5.67 14.10
CA ARG A 241 39.44 -4.45 13.34
C ARG A 241 38.44 -3.35 13.67
N GLN A 242 37.16 -3.70 13.83
CA GLN A 242 36.11 -2.74 14.13
C GLN A 242 36.22 -2.13 15.54
N GLU A 243 36.60 -2.92 16.54
CA GLU A 243 36.83 -2.45 17.92
C GLU A 243 37.97 -1.43 18.01
N ARG A 244 38.97 -1.53 17.12
CA ARG A 244 40.09 -0.59 17.04
C ARG A 244 39.76 0.69 16.29
N ARG A 245 38.62 0.76 15.60
CA ARG A 245 38.23 1.92 14.80
C ARG A 245 37.51 2.96 15.64
N ALA A 246 37.80 4.23 15.41
CA ALA A 246 37.11 5.33 16.07
C ALA A 246 35.61 5.31 15.71
N LYS A 247 34.75 5.63 16.68
CA LYS A 247 33.29 5.73 16.48
C LYS A 247 32.88 6.83 15.49
N THR A 248 33.77 7.79 15.29
CA THR A 248 33.60 8.94 14.40
C THR A 248 34.01 8.66 12.96
N GLU A 249 34.59 7.50 12.69
CA GLU A 249 34.89 7.06 11.33
C GLU A 249 33.77 6.16 10.79
N PRO A 250 33.65 6.01 9.46
CA PRO A 250 32.78 5.00 8.87
C PRO A 250 33.03 3.62 9.49
N PRO A 251 32.07 2.69 9.46
CA PRO A 251 32.33 1.32 9.89
C PRO A 251 33.22 0.57 8.89
N ILE A 252 33.96 -0.45 9.35
CA ILE A 252 34.80 -1.33 8.49
C ILE A 252 33.92 -2.33 7.73
N VAL A 253 32.87 -2.80 8.38
CA VAL A 253 31.86 -3.67 7.83
C VAL A 253 30.51 -3.08 8.18
N PHE A 254 29.59 -3.12 7.23
CA PHE A 254 28.20 -2.72 7.45
C PHE A 254 27.35 -3.92 7.89
N ALA A 255 26.26 -3.68 8.61
CA ALA A 255 25.36 -4.74 9.07
C ALA A 255 24.78 -5.56 7.90
N ASN A 256 24.49 -4.90 6.77
CA ASN A 256 24.04 -5.58 5.55
C ASN A 256 25.11 -6.53 4.97
N GLU A 257 26.40 -6.17 5.02
CA GLU A 257 27.50 -7.01 4.55
C GLU A 257 27.65 -8.24 5.46
N ILE A 258 27.51 -8.08 6.78
CA ILE A 258 27.50 -9.22 7.73
C ILE A 258 26.34 -10.16 7.38
N ALA A 259 25.14 -9.63 7.16
CA ALA A 259 23.98 -10.42 6.78
C ALA A 259 24.17 -11.15 5.45
N GLN A 260 24.77 -10.51 4.45
CA GLN A 260 25.11 -11.15 3.17
C GLN A 260 26.14 -12.28 3.35
N LYS A 261 27.15 -12.09 4.21
CA LYS A 261 28.12 -13.14 4.53
C LYS A 261 27.49 -14.32 5.26
N GLN A 262 26.54 -14.05 6.15
CA GLN A 262 25.73 -15.09 6.79
C GLN A 262 24.92 -15.87 5.76
N GLN A 263 24.19 -15.19 4.87
CA GLN A 263 23.40 -15.85 3.82
C GLN A 263 24.28 -16.69 2.89
N ALA A 264 25.46 -16.18 2.50
CA ALA A 264 26.41 -16.93 1.69
C ALA A 264 26.94 -18.19 2.40
N PHE A 265 27.18 -18.10 3.72
CA PHE A 265 27.56 -19.25 4.54
C PHE A 265 26.43 -20.29 4.61
N GLU A 266 25.21 -19.85 4.89
CA GLU A 266 24.04 -20.73 4.97
C GLU A 266 23.72 -21.37 3.61
N ALA A 267 23.91 -20.65 2.50
CA ALA A 267 23.73 -21.19 1.15
C ALA A 267 24.69 -22.34 0.82
N ILE A 268 25.89 -22.36 1.43
CA ILE A 268 26.85 -23.47 1.25
C ILE A 268 26.46 -24.65 2.13
N VAL A 269 26.10 -24.38 3.39
CA VAL A 269 25.96 -25.40 4.42
C VAL A 269 24.57 -26.04 4.44
N MET A 270 23.50 -25.25 4.31
CA MET A 270 22.12 -25.74 4.44
C MET A 270 21.77 -26.81 3.42
N PRO A 271 22.19 -26.73 2.14
CA PRO A 271 21.95 -27.82 1.19
C PRO A 271 22.64 -29.13 1.57
N ILE A 272 23.78 -29.07 2.28
CA ILE A 272 24.52 -30.25 2.74
C ILE A 272 23.82 -30.87 3.94
N LEU A 273 23.51 -30.07 4.97
CA LEU A 273 22.86 -30.55 6.20
C LEU A 273 21.44 -31.08 5.94
N ASN A 274 20.71 -30.46 5.00
CA ASN A 274 19.34 -30.85 4.66
C ASN A 274 19.25 -31.96 3.59
N LYS A 275 20.37 -32.59 3.18
CA LYS A 275 20.30 -33.75 2.28
C LYS A 275 19.43 -34.82 2.93
N LYS A 276 18.41 -35.31 2.21
CA LYS A 276 17.51 -36.36 2.74
C LYS A 276 18.24 -37.70 2.81
N LYS A 277 17.91 -38.50 3.82
CA LYS A 277 18.37 -39.89 3.92
C LYS A 277 17.87 -40.67 2.69
N PRO A 278 18.73 -41.46 2.01
CA PRO A 278 18.31 -42.28 0.87
C PRO A 278 17.14 -43.18 1.25
N ALA A 279 16.11 -43.24 0.40
CA ALA A 279 14.98 -44.12 0.62
C ALA A 279 15.44 -45.59 0.64
N PRO A 280 14.91 -46.43 1.55
CA PRO A 280 15.24 -47.85 1.55
C PRO A 280 14.87 -48.47 0.18
N PRO A 281 15.69 -49.41 -0.34
CA PRO A 281 15.41 -50.05 -1.61
C PRO A 281 14.03 -50.74 -1.56
N PRO A 282 13.24 -50.70 -2.65
CA PRO A 282 11.96 -51.42 -2.70
C PRO A 282 12.24 -52.90 -2.48
N GLN A 283 11.63 -53.50 -1.44
CA GLN A 283 11.67 -54.94 -1.23
C GLN A 283 11.07 -55.62 -2.45
N ASN A 284 11.94 -56.30 -3.20
CA ASN A 284 11.56 -57.16 -4.31
C ASN A 284 10.69 -58.31 -3.74
N LYS A 285 9.39 -58.32 -4.07
CA LYS A 285 8.55 -59.49 -3.79
C LYS A 285 9.07 -60.64 -4.66
N GLU A 286 9.78 -61.58 -4.05
CA GLU A 286 10.17 -62.83 -4.67
C GLU A 286 8.92 -63.58 -5.17
N THR A 287 8.77 -63.64 -6.49
CA THR A 287 7.87 -64.57 -7.17
C THR A 287 8.34 -65.99 -6.95
N LYS A 288 7.58 -66.76 -6.15
CA LYS A 288 7.76 -68.20 -6.02
C LYS A 288 7.16 -68.90 -7.25
N ASN A 289 8.03 -69.45 -8.09
CA ASN A 289 7.66 -70.39 -9.15
C ASN A 289 7.22 -71.73 -8.54
N GLU A 290 6.01 -72.19 -8.87
CA GLU A 290 5.63 -73.60 -8.74
C GLU A 290 4.91 -74.02 -10.02
N ALA A 291 5.49 -75.01 -10.71
CA ALA A 291 5.01 -75.55 -11.98
C ALA A 291 3.94 -76.64 -11.76
N SER A 292 2.99 -76.68 -12.70
CA SER A 292 1.73 -77.44 -12.77
C SER A 292 1.88 -78.97 -12.87
N PRO A 293 0.79 -79.80 -12.91
CA PRO A 293 -0.07 -79.98 -14.13
C PRO A 293 -1.53 -80.46 -13.82
N PRO A 294 -2.38 -80.96 -14.77
CA PRO A 294 -2.47 -80.91 -16.25
C PRO A 294 -3.85 -80.36 -16.77
N PRO A 295 -4.14 -80.35 -18.09
CA PRO A 295 -5.11 -79.44 -18.75
C PRO A 295 -6.43 -80.11 -19.20
N ASN A 296 -7.51 -79.33 -19.37
CA ASN A 296 -8.44 -79.46 -20.51
C ASN A 296 -9.50 -78.33 -20.59
N GLY A 297 -9.79 -77.87 -21.82
CA GLY A 297 -11.10 -77.30 -22.22
C GLY A 297 -11.22 -75.78 -22.38
N THR A 298 -11.05 -75.28 -23.61
CA THR A 298 -11.57 -74.00 -24.15
C THR A 298 -13.10 -74.05 -24.35
N PRO A 299 -13.82 -72.96 -24.77
CA PRO A 299 -13.50 -71.52 -24.85
C PRO A 299 -14.62 -70.57 -24.34
N ALA A 300 -14.36 -69.24 -24.40
CA ALA A 300 -15.27 -68.14 -24.82
C ALA A 300 -15.38 -66.96 -23.85
N GLY A 301 -15.22 -65.74 -24.39
CA GLY A 301 -15.76 -64.51 -23.80
C GLY A 301 -14.89 -63.25 -23.92
N ASP A 302 -15.01 -62.55 -25.04
CA ASP A 302 -14.62 -61.15 -25.27
C ASP A 302 -14.92 -60.20 -24.09
N ASN A 303 -13.98 -59.29 -23.75
CA ASN A 303 -14.22 -57.85 -23.94
C ASN A 303 -12.98 -56.98 -23.70
N ALA A 304 -12.81 -56.03 -24.61
CA ALA A 304 -11.79 -54.99 -24.61
C ALA A 304 -12.26 -53.73 -23.87
N ALA A 305 -11.29 -53.09 -23.21
CA ALA A 305 -11.06 -51.64 -23.00
C ALA A 305 -12.22 -50.69 -22.61
N PRO A 306 -11.92 -49.76 -21.69
CA PRO A 306 -12.45 -48.40 -21.76
C PRO A 306 -11.33 -47.34 -21.91
N PRO A 307 -11.56 -46.24 -22.65
CA PRO A 307 -10.76 -45.03 -22.56
C PRO A 307 -11.50 -43.88 -21.85
N GLN A 308 -10.68 -43.03 -21.22
CA GLN A 308 -10.78 -41.56 -21.07
C GLN A 308 -12.07 -40.89 -20.57
N GLN A 309 -11.90 -40.05 -19.54
CA GLN A 309 -12.20 -38.61 -19.66
C GLN A 309 -11.52 -37.77 -18.57
N ALA A 310 -11.24 -36.53 -18.94
CA ALA A 310 -10.54 -35.50 -18.18
C ALA A 310 -11.50 -34.36 -17.79
N ALA A 311 -10.97 -33.49 -16.92
CA ALA A 311 -11.40 -32.13 -16.58
C ALA A 311 -12.46 -32.00 -15.47
N ASP A 312 -12.05 -31.34 -14.39
CA ASP A 312 -12.90 -30.40 -13.67
C ASP A 312 -12.05 -29.26 -13.09
N ASN A 313 -12.60 -28.05 -13.17
CA ASN A 313 -12.00 -26.74 -12.94
C ASN A 313 -13.05 -25.93 -12.17
N MET A 314 -12.74 -25.45 -10.97
CA MET A 314 -13.57 -24.51 -10.19
C MET A 314 -12.61 -23.76 -9.25
N GLU A 315 -12.25 -22.50 -9.52
CA GLU A 315 -12.99 -21.24 -9.33
C GLU A 315 -13.40 -21.00 -7.86
N VAL A 316 -12.80 -19.94 -7.32
CA VAL A 316 -12.77 -19.55 -5.91
C VAL A 316 -13.62 -18.27 -5.81
N ASP A 317 -14.57 -18.29 -4.89
CA ASP A 317 -15.28 -17.11 -4.38
C ASP A 317 -14.49 -16.52 -3.20
#